data_AF-G9N1M0-F1
#
_entry.id   AF-G9N1M0-F1
#
_cell.length_a   1.000
_cell.length_b   1.000
_cell.length_c   1.000
_cell.angle_alpha   90.00
_cell.angle_beta   90.00
_cell.angle_gamma   90.00
#
_symmetry.space_group_name_H-M   'P 1'
#
loop_
_entity.id
_entity.type
_entity.pdbx_description
1 polymer ?
#
loop_
_entity_poly.entity_id
_entity_poly.type
_entity_poly.pdbx_seq_one_letter_code
_entity_poly.pdbx_strand_id
1 'polypeptide(L)'
;MLDIVDDIGDISIQEPLHFRLENDLVSEIIKLFTQTQLGSKEDALLCVLPPMIPRLKLSSTGNAVGAAMTKANEHRRRGEWAHAETVLRWAWKICNESQPHPMGESCQNHESTVAGEQIQQAAISLGELYRWAIRSNDMKEFGLSGIKWLSNQKSSSKEPGPLAVGKIIDRYSGIIEAVEQGNNIN
;
A
#
# COMPACT_ATOMS: atom_id res chain seq x y z
N MET A 1 28.99 20.35 -5.93
CA MET A 1 28.57 19.28 -5.01
C MET A 1 27.05 19.32 -5.05
N LEU A 2 26.40 18.47 -5.86
CA LEU A 2 24.94 18.40 -5.86
C LEU A 2 24.54 17.52 -4.68
N ASP A 3 23.87 18.12 -3.70
CA ASP A 3 23.20 17.37 -2.64
C ASP A 3 22.18 16.43 -3.30
N ILE A 4 22.38 15.14 -3.09
CA ILE A 4 21.45 14.10 -3.50
C ILE A 4 20.30 14.16 -2.50
N VAL A 5 19.20 14.77 -2.90
CA VAL A 5 17.93 14.71 -2.15
C VAL A 5 17.41 13.28 -2.26
N ASP A 6 17.18 12.64 -1.12
CA ASP A 6 16.91 11.20 -1.02
C ASP A 6 15.48 10.79 -1.37
N ASP A 7 14.62 11.73 -1.76
CA ASP A 7 13.23 11.45 -2.07
C ASP A 7 12.70 12.41 -3.14
N ILE A 8 11.99 11.90 -4.15
CA ILE A 8 11.56 12.67 -5.33
C ILE A 8 10.04 12.85 -5.31
N GLY A 9 9.55 13.33 -4.17
CA GLY A 9 8.22 13.89 -4.01
C GLY A 9 7.13 12.90 -3.63
N ASP A 10 6.00 13.48 -3.22
CA ASP A 10 4.78 12.78 -2.86
C ASP A 10 4.26 11.92 -4.04
N ILE A 11 3.60 10.83 -3.67
CA ILE A 11 3.01 9.90 -4.62
C ILE A 11 1.50 9.97 -4.45
N SER A 12 0.80 10.27 -5.53
CA SER A 12 -0.66 10.17 -5.57
C SER A 12 -1.12 8.90 -6.28
N ILE A 13 -2.18 8.30 -5.76
CA ILE A 13 -2.85 7.14 -6.37
C ILE A 13 -4.06 7.64 -7.15
N GLN A 14 -4.05 7.41 -8.47
CA GLN A 14 -5.21 7.63 -9.33
C GLN A 14 -5.97 6.32 -9.61
N GLU A 15 -7.30 6.42 -9.65
CA GLU A 15 -8.22 5.28 -9.85
C GLU A 15 -9.14 5.46 -11.08
N PRO A 16 -8.63 5.45 -12.32
CA PRO A 16 -9.51 5.48 -13.48
C PRO A 16 -10.05 4.09 -13.85
N LEU A 17 -9.30 3.02 -13.59
CA LEU A 17 -9.70 1.61 -13.79
C LEU A 17 -8.63 0.62 -13.28
N HIS A 18 -7.36 1.02 -13.20
CA HIS A 18 -6.23 0.26 -12.64
C HIS A 18 -5.38 1.21 -11.77
N PHE A 19 -4.85 0.75 -10.64
CA PHE A 19 -3.96 1.56 -9.78
C PHE A 19 -2.70 1.91 -10.54
N ARG A 20 -2.45 3.22 -10.68
CA ARG A 20 -1.17 3.74 -11.18
C ARG A 20 -0.58 4.64 -10.12
N LEU A 21 0.68 4.37 -9.79
CA LEU A 21 1.53 5.27 -9.02
C LEU A 21 1.90 6.41 -9.95
N GLU A 22 1.47 7.61 -9.61
CA GLU A 22 1.89 8.82 -10.30
C GLU A 22 2.94 9.52 -9.45
N ASN A 23 4.07 9.87 -10.06
CA ASN A 23 5.07 10.69 -9.41
C ASN A 23 4.66 12.15 -9.60
N ASP A 24 4.33 12.84 -8.50
CA ASP A 24 3.75 14.17 -8.57
C ASP A 24 4.69 15.18 -9.24
N LEU A 25 6.02 15.01 -9.08
CA LEU A 25 7.02 15.85 -9.75
C LEU A 25 7.00 15.66 -11.27
N VAL A 26 6.92 14.42 -11.76
CA VAL A 26 6.82 14.14 -13.20
C VAL A 26 5.56 14.79 -13.77
N SER A 27 4.45 14.70 -13.04
CA SER A 27 3.17 15.28 -13.48
C SER A 27 3.16 16.80 -13.45
N GLU A 28 3.79 17.40 -12.45
CA GLU A 28 3.98 18.85 -12.39
C GLU A 28 4.85 19.35 -13.54
N ILE A 29 5.94 18.64 -13.86
CA ILE A 29 6.83 19.00 -14.98
C ILE A 29 6.11 18.89 -16.32
N ILE A 30 5.36 17.82 -16.56
CA ILE A 30 4.55 17.65 -17.79
C ILE A 30 3.49 18.76 -17.89
N LYS A 31 2.85 19.08 -16.76
CA LYS A 31 1.86 20.17 -16.69
C LYS A 31 2.50 21.53 -17.00
N LEU A 32 3.66 21.83 -16.43
CA LEU A 32 4.39 23.07 -16.70
C LEU A 32 4.86 23.16 -18.16
N PHE A 33 5.34 22.05 -18.72
CA PHE A 33 5.78 21.99 -20.12
C PHE A 33 4.64 22.32 -21.09
N THR A 34 3.46 21.77 -20.83
CA THR A 34 2.26 22.04 -21.64
C THR A 34 1.70 23.43 -21.41
N GLN A 35 1.67 23.91 -20.16
CA GLN A 35 1.18 25.26 -19.82
C GLN A 35 2.07 26.38 -20.37
N THR A 36 3.38 26.16 -20.46
CA THR A 36 4.33 27.10 -21.06
C THR A 36 4.42 26.98 -22.58
N GLN A 37 3.58 26.14 -23.20
CA GLN A 37 3.52 25.92 -24.65
C GLN A 37 4.85 25.43 -25.25
N LEU A 38 5.67 24.73 -24.46
CA LEU A 38 6.90 24.10 -24.95
C LEU A 38 6.62 22.90 -25.86
N GLY A 39 5.42 22.32 -25.78
CA GLY A 39 4.93 21.27 -26.66
C GLY A 39 3.71 20.56 -26.08
N SER A 40 3.29 19.48 -26.72
CA SER A 40 2.18 18.66 -26.24
C SER A 40 2.59 17.82 -25.03
N LYS A 41 1.60 17.12 -24.44
CA LYS A 41 1.89 16.14 -23.38
C LYS A 41 2.80 15.04 -23.88
N GLU A 42 2.59 14.57 -25.11
CA GLU A 42 3.41 13.55 -25.77
C GLU A 42 4.85 14.05 -25.97
N ASP A 43 5.02 15.31 -26.39
CA ASP A 43 6.34 15.92 -26.51
C ASP A 43 7.06 15.99 -25.15
N ALA A 44 6.33 16.34 -24.09
CA ALA A 44 6.89 16.33 -22.73
C ALA A 44 7.34 14.92 -22.32
N LEU A 45 6.53 13.90 -22.59
CA LEU A 45 6.86 12.50 -22.30
C LEU A 45 8.07 12.00 -23.10
N LEU A 46 8.27 12.50 -24.32
CA LEU A 46 9.37 12.08 -25.20
C LEU A 46 10.67 12.87 -24.98
N CYS A 47 10.59 14.13 -24.58
CA CYS A 47 11.77 15.00 -24.50
C CYS A 47 12.24 15.24 -23.06
N VAL A 48 11.33 15.24 -22.09
CA VAL A 48 11.65 15.59 -20.69
C VAL A 48 11.87 14.35 -19.84
N LEU A 49 11.06 13.32 -20.04
CA LEU A 49 11.11 12.10 -19.23
C LEU A 49 12.39 11.28 -19.44
N PRO A 50 12.88 11.00 -20.67
CA PRO A 50 14.09 10.20 -20.87
C PRO A 50 15.34 10.72 -20.15
N PRO A 51 15.67 12.03 -20.16
CA PRO A 51 16.81 12.53 -19.39
C PRO A 51 16.56 12.55 -17.87
N MET A 52 15.31 12.50 -17.44
CA MET A 52 14.93 12.43 -16.03
C MET A 52 14.96 11.01 -15.46
N ILE A 53 14.62 9.98 -16.25
CA ILE A 53 14.53 8.58 -15.80
C ILE A 53 15.74 8.13 -14.96
N PRO A 54 17.00 8.39 -15.35
CA PRO A 54 18.16 7.98 -14.54
C PRO A 54 18.26 8.69 -13.19
N ARG A 55 17.57 9.83 -13.03
CA ARG A 55 17.55 10.66 -11.82
C ARG A 55 16.29 10.44 -11.00
N LEU A 56 15.22 9.94 -11.61
CA LEU A 56 14.01 9.50 -10.95
C LEU A 56 14.32 8.21 -10.20
N LYS A 57 14.77 8.33 -8.96
CA LYS A 57 14.69 7.22 -8.01
C LYS A 57 13.23 6.81 -7.92
N LEU A 58 12.93 5.54 -8.21
CA LEU A 58 11.62 4.99 -7.86
C LEU A 58 11.40 5.23 -6.37
N SER A 59 10.28 5.85 -6.02
CA SER A 59 9.93 6.07 -4.63
C SER A 59 10.01 4.75 -3.86
N SER A 60 10.50 4.81 -2.63
CA SER A 60 10.67 3.60 -1.83
C SER A 60 9.34 2.84 -1.70
N THR A 61 9.41 1.52 -1.57
CA THR A 61 8.23 0.69 -1.25
C THR A 61 7.48 1.25 -0.03
N GLY A 62 8.20 1.80 0.95
CA GLY A 62 7.61 2.45 2.12
C GLY A 62 6.76 3.66 1.79
N ASN A 63 7.23 4.54 0.90
CA ASN A 63 6.48 5.73 0.48
C ASN A 63 5.21 5.34 -0.29
N ALA A 64 5.31 4.35 -1.19
CA ALA A 64 4.17 3.82 -1.93
C ALA A 64 3.11 3.20 -0.99
N VAL A 65 3.55 2.45 0.02
CA VAL A 65 2.69 1.84 1.04
C VAL A 65 2.04 2.90 1.93
N GLY A 66 2.79 3.92 2.35
CA GLY A 66 2.27 5.05 3.12
C GLY A 66 1.20 5.85 2.37
N ALA A 67 1.43 6.12 1.08
CA ALA A 67 0.43 6.77 0.21
C ALA A 67 -0.83 5.91 0.06
N ALA A 68 -0.68 4.60 -0.14
CA ALA A 68 -1.79 3.65 -0.20
C ALA A 68 -2.63 3.63 1.08
N MET A 69 -2.00 3.63 2.25
CA MET A 69 -2.72 3.68 3.52
C MET A 69 -3.50 4.99 3.70
N THR A 70 -2.90 6.11 3.33
CA THR A 70 -3.56 7.42 3.38
C THR A 70 -4.79 7.42 2.46
N LYS A 71 -4.62 6.99 1.21
CA LYS A 71 -5.69 6.91 0.22
C LYS A 71 -6.82 5.99 0.68
N ALA A 72 -6.49 4.79 1.18
CA ALA A 72 -7.47 3.85 1.68
C ALA A 72 -8.30 4.41 2.85
N ASN A 73 -7.67 5.20 3.74
CA ASN A 73 -8.39 5.84 4.83
C ASN A 73 -9.35 6.93 4.32
N GLU A 74 -9.01 7.64 3.25
CA GLU A 74 -9.93 8.58 2.58
C GLU A 74 -11.15 7.85 1.99
N HIS A 75 -10.93 6.76 1.25
CA HIS A 75 -12.01 5.92 0.71
C HIS A 75 -12.93 5.41 1.83
N ARG A 76 -12.33 4.87 2.91
CA ARG A 76 -13.09 4.41 4.08
C ARG A 76 -13.94 5.53 4.69
N ARG A 77 -13.40 6.74 4.86
CA ARG A 77 -14.14 7.90 5.40
C ARG A 77 -15.31 8.31 4.50
N ARG A 78 -15.23 8.07 3.19
CA ARG A 78 -16.32 8.29 2.23
C ARG A 78 -17.30 7.10 2.12
N GLY A 79 -17.08 6.01 2.86
CA GLY A 79 -17.89 4.79 2.75
C GLY A 79 -17.59 3.94 1.51
N GLU A 80 -16.48 4.21 0.82
CA GLU A 80 -16.06 3.49 -0.39
C GLU A 80 -15.22 2.26 -0.02
N TRP A 81 -15.83 1.32 0.72
CA TRP A 81 -15.13 0.18 1.34
C TRP A 81 -14.34 -0.69 0.35
N ALA A 82 -14.92 -0.98 -0.81
CA ALA A 82 -14.27 -1.80 -1.84
C ALA A 82 -13.01 -1.11 -2.41
N HIS A 83 -13.04 0.20 -2.61
CA HIS A 83 -11.87 0.96 -3.08
C HIS A 83 -10.77 0.96 -2.01
N ALA A 84 -11.14 1.20 -0.74
CA ALA A 84 -10.20 1.13 0.38
C ALA A 84 -9.52 -0.24 0.48
N GLU A 85 -10.29 -1.33 0.38
CA GLU A 85 -9.75 -2.69 0.41
C GLU A 85 -8.81 -2.95 -0.77
N THR A 86 -9.19 -2.50 -1.96
CA THR A 86 -8.39 -2.77 -3.16
C THR A 86 -7.02 -2.11 -3.07
N VAL A 87 -6.94 -0.85 -2.62
CA VAL A 87 -5.68 -0.14 -2.36
C VAL A 87 -4.83 -0.85 -1.31
N LEU A 88 -5.44 -1.28 -0.19
CA LEU A 88 -4.70 -1.94 0.88
C LEU A 88 -4.22 -3.35 0.51
N ARG A 89 -5.01 -4.11 -0.27
CA ARG A 89 -4.60 -5.42 -0.78
C ARG A 89 -3.46 -5.31 -1.79
N TRP A 90 -3.45 -4.25 -2.59
CA TRP A 90 -2.31 -3.92 -3.45
C TRP A 90 -1.05 -3.63 -2.62
N ALA A 91 -1.16 -2.81 -1.57
CA ALA A 91 -0.04 -2.53 -0.67
C ALA A 91 0.48 -3.81 0.01
N TRP A 92 -0.41 -4.65 0.53
CA TRP A 92 -0.08 -5.97 1.09
C TRP A 92 0.71 -6.85 0.12
N LYS A 93 0.27 -6.91 -1.15
CA LYS A 93 0.94 -7.69 -2.19
C LYS A 93 2.37 -7.19 -2.42
N ILE A 94 2.56 -5.88 -2.57
CA ILE A 94 3.87 -5.29 -2.79
C ILE A 94 4.81 -5.55 -1.62
N CYS A 95 4.32 -5.39 -0.38
CA CYS A 95 5.14 -5.66 0.81
C CYS A 95 5.60 -7.11 0.88
N ASN A 96 4.75 -8.06 0.45
CA ASN A 96 5.11 -9.49 0.42
C ASN A 96 6.03 -9.86 -0.75
N GLU A 97 5.87 -9.22 -1.92
CA GLU A 97 6.71 -9.47 -3.09
C GLU A 97 8.10 -8.81 -2.98
N SER A 98 8.23 -7.78 -2.16
CA SER A 98 9.50 -7.07 -1.90
C SER A 98 10.39 -7.78 -0.86
N GLN A 99 10.03 -8.97 -0.39
CA GLN A 99 10.89 -9.78 0.48
C GLN A 99 12.14 -10.21 -0.31
N PRO A 100 13.37 -9.90 0.15
CA PRO A 100 14.57 -10.30 -0.57
C PRO A 100 14.67 -11.82 -0.63
N HIS A 101 14.80 -12.37 -1.84
CA HIS A 101 15.23 -13.75 -2.04
C HIS A 101 16.63 -13.94 -1.40
N PRO A 102 16.87 -15.02 -0.63
CA PRO A 102 18.18 -15.28 -0.06
C PRO A 102 19.13 -15.73 -1.18
N MET A 103 19.77 -14.77 -1.83
CA MET A 103 20.83 -15.04 -2.78
C MET A 103 22.01 -14.11 -2.51
N GLY A 104 22.99 -14.64 -1.78
CA GLY A 104 24.32 -14.06 -1.65
C GLY A 104 24.51 -13.21 -0.40
N GLU A 105 25.33 -13.73 0.51
CA GLU A 105 25.91 -13.01 1.64
C GLU A 105 26.52 -11.68 1.20
N SER A 106 25.91 -10.54 1.55
CA SER A 106 26.62 -9.39 2.14
C SER A 106 25.63 -8.31 2.55
N CYS A 107 25.75 -7.89 3.81
CA CYS A 107 25.31 -6.60 4.37
C CYS A 107 23.82 -6.23 4.22
N GLN A 108 22.95 -6.51 5.21
CA GLN A 108 21.79 -5.64 5.58
C GLN A 108 20.92 -6.22 6.71
N ASN A 109 21.20 -5.84 7.97
CA ASN A 109 20.29 -6.09 9.09
C ASN A 109 19.14 -5.05 9.18
N HIS A 110 19.29 -3.90 8.51
CA HIS A 110 18.34 -2.78 8.64
C HIS A 110 17.15 -2.88 7.66
N GLU A 111 17.36 -3.43 6.47
CA GLU A 111 16.35 -3.46 5.40
C GLU A 111 15.29 -4.55 5.62
N SER A 112 15.69 -5.69 6.20
CA SER A 112 14.76 -6.75 6.65
C SER A 112 13.79 -6.28 7.74
N THR A 113 14.21 -5.34 8.59
CA THR A 113 13.36 -4.81 9.68
C THR A 113 12.27 -3.89 9.12
N VAL A 114 12.64 -2.99 8.21
CA VAL A 114 11.71 -2.03 7.56
C VAL A 114 10.67 -2.74 6.70
N ALA A 115 11.06 -3.76 5.92
CA ALA A 115 10.11 -4.57 5.16
C ALA A 115 9.11 -5.30 6.08
N GLY A 116 9.59 -5.82 7.21
CA GLY A 116 8.75 -6.45 8.23
C GLY A 116 7.75 -5.48 8.86
N GLU A 117 8.12 -4.22 9.09
CA GLU A 117 7.22 -3.18 9.61
C GLU A 117 6.13 -2.80 8.61
N GLN A 118 6.46 -2.69 7.32
CA GLN A 118 5.50 -2.36 6.27
C GLN A 118 4.41 -3.43 6.10
N ILE A 119 4.81 -4.72 6.12
CA ILE A 119 3.86 -5.85 6.08
C ILE A 119 2.93 -5.81 7.30
N GLN A 120 3.47 -5.55 8.50
CA GLN A 120 2.68 -5.42 9.72
C GLN A 120 1.67 -4.28 9.61
N GLN A 121 2.10 -3.12 9.12
CA GLN A 121 1.24 -1.96 8.97
C GLN A 121 0.14 -2.20 7.93
N ALA A 122 0.43 -2.92 6.84
CA ALA A 122 -0.58 -3.35 5.86
C ALA A 122 -1.61 -4.30 6.48
N ALA A 123 -1.18 -5.30 7.27
CA ALA A 123 -2.08 -6.19 8.00
C ALA A 123 -2.97 -5.43 8.99
N ILE A 124 -2.41 -4.50 9.75
CA ILE A 124 -3.17 -3.67 10.70
C ILE A 124 -4.22 -2.85 9.96
N SER A 125 -3.83 -2.20 8.85
CA SER A 125 -4.72 -1.32 8.09
C SER A 125 -5.89 -2.10 7.48
N LEU A 126 -5.63 -3.29 6.93
CA LEU A 126 -6.67 -4.21 6.43
C LEU A 126 -7.60 -4.68 7.56
N GLY A 127 -7.02 -5.12 8.69
CA GLY A 127 -7.78 -5.58 9.83
C GLY A 127 -8.69 -4.51 10.41
N GLU A 128 -8.20 -3.28 10.57
CA GLU A 128 -9.03 -2.15 11.01
C GLU A 128 -10.11 -1.83 9.98
N LEU A 129 -9.81 -1.79 8.68
CA LEU A 129 -10.83 -1.55 7.64
C LEU A 129 -12.01 -2.53 7.80
N TYR A 130 -11.71 -3.82 7.93
CA TYR A 130 -12.75 -4.83 8.07
C TYR A 130 -13.46 -4.77 9.42
N ARG A 131 -12.76 -4.47 10.52
CA ARG A 131 -13.37 -4.25 11.84
C ARG A 131 -14.36 -3.08 11.80
N TRP A 132 -13.99 -1.97 11.15
CA TRP A 132 -14.89 -0.83 10.94
C TRP A 132 -16.11 -1.21 10.09
N ALA A 133 -15.91 -2.03 9.05
CA ALA A 133 -16.99 -2.53 8.22
C ALA A 133 -17.97 -3.44 9.01
N ILE A 134 -17.47 -4.30 9.89
CA ILE A 134 -18.30 -5.16 10.76
C ILE A 134 -19.22 -4.34 11.68
N ARG A 135 -18.73 -3.20 12.17
CA ARG A 135 -19.53 -2.28 13.00
C ARG A 135 -20.61 -1.55 12.20
N SER A 136 -20.47 -1.47 10.89
CA SER A 136 -21.50 -0.94 10.00
C SER A 136 -22.44 -2.08 9.59
N ASN A 137 -23.72 -1.96 9.93
CA ASN A 137 -24.69 -3.06 9.75
C ASN A 137 -24.76 -3.53 8.28
N ASP A 138 -24.67 -2.59 7.33
CA ASP A 138 -24.76 -2.85 5.88
C ASP A 138 -23.48 -3.46 5.29
N MET A 139 -22.35 -3.39 6.00
CA MET A 139 -21.04 -3.87 5.53
C MET A 139 -20.49 -5.01 6.38
N LYS A 140 -21.34 -5.63 7.19
CA LYS A 140 -20.95 -6.73 8.07
C LYS A 140 -20.39 -7.91 7.29
N GLU A 141 -21.07 -8.33 6.22
CA GLU A 141 -20.61 -9.44 5.36
C GLU A 141 -19.27 -9.13 4.68
N PHE A 142 -19.11 -7.89 4.19
CA PHE A 142 -17.84 -7.41 3.62
C PHE A 142 -16.70 -7.54 4.63
N GLY A 143 -16.90 -7.06 5.87
CA GLY A 143 -15.88 -7.14 6.91
C GLY A 143 -15.54 -8.57 7.33
N LEU A 144 -16.54 -9.45 7.46
CA LEU A 144 -16.31 -10.87 7.78
C LEU A 144 -15.53 -11.59 6.67
N SER A 145 -15.94 -11.40 5.41
CA SER A 145 -15.25 -11.93 4.23
C SER A 145 -13.81 -11.42 4.14
N GLY A 146 -13.60 -10.13 4.42
CA GLY A 146 -12.30 -9.49 4.43
C GLY A 146 -11.34 -10.07 5.47
N ILE A 147 -11.78 -10.24 6.73
CA ILE A 147 -10.94 -10.85 7.77
C ILE A 147 -10.65 -12.32 7.41
N LYS A 148 -11.62 -13.09 6.90
CA LYS A 148 -11.38 -14.46 6.43
C LYS A 148 -10.31 -14.51 5.33
N TRP A 149 -10.37 -13.59 4.38
CA TRP A 149 -9.34 -13.46 3.35
C TRP A 149 -7.97 -13.16 3.95
N LEU A 150 -7.89 -12.26 4.94
CA LEU A 150 -6.65 -11.91 5.64
C LEU A 150 -6.07 -13.10 6.41
N SER A 151 -6.91 -13.88 7.09
CA SER A 151 -6.50 -15.11 7.79
C SER A 151 -5.94 -16.16 6.84
N ASN A 152 -6.51 -16.31 5.64
CA ASN A 152 -6.00 -17.23 4.62
C ASN A 152 -4.59 -16.85 4.13
N GLN A 153 -4.18 -15.59 4.25
CA GLN A 153 -2.81 -15.18 3.87
C GLN A 153 -1.74 -15.81 4.78
N LYS A 154 -2.09 -16.16 6.02
CA LYS A 154 -1.19 -16.85 6.96
C LYS A 154 -0.78 -18.25 6.44
N SER A 155 -1.69 -18.93 5.74
CA SER A 155 -1.47 -20.29 5.21
C SER A 155 -0.70 -20.32 3.89
N SER A 156 -0.65 -19.20 3.16
CA SER A 156 0.03 -19.11 1.86
C SER A 156 1.48 -18.65 1.96
N SER A 157 1.92 -18.10 3.10
CA SER A 157 3.33 -17.79 3.36
C SER A 157 4.10 -19.09 3.64
N LYS A 158 4.91 -19.54 2.67
CA LYS A 158 5.72 -20.77 2.77
C LYS A 158 6.91 -20.68 3.73
N GLU A 159 7.19 -19.49 4.23
CA GLU A 159 8.16 -19.27 5.31
C GLU A 159 7.44 -18.73 6.55
N PRO A 160 7.97 -18.96 7.76
CA PRO A 160 7.49 -18.26 8.94
C PRO A 160 7.69 -16.78 8.68
N GLY A 161 6.64 -16.12 8.16
CA GLY A 161 6.59 -14.67 8.11
C GLY A 161 6.90 -14.13 9.50
N PRO A 162 7.30 -12.85 9.63
CA PRO A 162 7.69 -12.30 10.92
C PRO A 162 6.61 -12.67 11.93
N LEU A 163 6.98 -13.41 13.00
CA LEU A 163 6.05 -13.93 14.01
C LEU A 163 5.03 -12.88 14.51
N ALA A 164 5.37 -11.61 14.36
CA ALA A 164 4.52 -10.44 14.59
C ALA A 164 3.29 -10.34 13.66
N VAL A 165 3.42 -10.57 12.34
CA VAL A 165 2.30 -10.43 11.37
C VAL A 165 1.22 -11.47 11.65
N GLY A 166 1.61 -12.71 11.93
CA GLY A 166 0.66 -13.77 12.30
C GLY A 166 -0.16 -13.40 13.54
N LYS A 167 0.47 -12.85 14.58
CA LYS A 167 -0.22 -12.38 15.80
C LYS A 167 -1.19 -11.23 15.52
N ILE A 168 -0.84 -10.32 14.60
CA ILE A 168 -1.74 -9.24 14.17
C ILE A 168 -2.98 -9.83 13.50
N ILE A 169 -2.81 -10.78 12.58
CA ILE A 169 -3.93 -11.44 11.88
C ILE A 169 -4.81 -12.24 12.87
N ASP A 170 -4.19 -12.95 13.81
CA ASP A 170 -4.91 -13.73 14.84
C ASP A 170 -5.79 -12.82 15.71
N ARG A 171 -5.32 -11.61 16.05
CA ARG A 171 -6.11 -10.62 16.79
C ARG A 171 -7.42 -10.25 16.07
N TYR A 172 -7.40 -10.08 14.75
CA TYR A 172 -8.62 -9.77 13.99
C TYR A 172 -9.49 -11.01 13.77
N SER A 173 -8.90 -12.20 13.67
CA SER A 173 -9.65 -13.45 13.60
C SER A 173 -10.50 -13.67 14.85
N GLY A 174 -9.95 -13.36 16.04
CA GLY A 174 -10.71 -13.41 17.30
C GLY A 174 -11.91 -12.44 17.35
N ILE A 175 -11.90 -11.36 16.55
CA ILE A 175 -13.05 -10.46 16.44
C ILE A 175 -14.20 -11.14 15.69
N ILE A 176 -13.93 -11.91 14.63
CA ILE A 176 -14.97 -12.71 13.95
C ILE A 176 -15.62 -13.66 14.97
N GLU A 177 -14.81 -14.43 15.69
CA GLU A 177 -15.31 -15.45 16.62
C GLU A 177 -16.22 -14.83 17.68
N ALA A 178 -15.85 -13.66 18.22
CA ALA A 178 -16.69 -12.92 19.16
C ALA A 178 -18.01 -12.45 18.53
N VAL A 179 -17.99 -11.98 17.27
CA VAL A 179 -19.16 -11.50 16.55
C VAL A 179 -20.12 -12.62 16.18
N GLU A 180 -19.60 -13.78 15.76
CA GLU A 180 -20.38 -14.97 15.45
C GLU A 180 -21.04 -15.55 16.71
N GLN A 181 -20.40 -15.40 17.87
CA GLN A 181 -20.95 -15.78 19.18
C GLN A 181 -21.94 -14.75 19.76
N GLY A 182 -22.19 -13.63 19.06
CA GLY A 182 -23.15 -12.60 19.48
C GLY A 182 -22.63 -11.63 20.55
N ASN A 183 -21.32 -11.57 20.80
CA ASN A 183 -20.73 -10.64 21.75
C ASN A 183 -20.54 -9.24 21.12
N ASN A 184 -20.85 -8.19 21.88
CA ASN A 184 -20.60 -6.81 21.47
C ASN A 184 -19.08 -6.50 21.44
N ILE A 185 -18.61 -5.94 20.32
CA ILE A 185 -17.19 -5.62 20.09
C ILE A 185 -16.88 -4.18 20.54
N ASN A 186 -16.26 -4.00 21.71
CA ASN A 186 -15.74 -2.69 22.15
C ASN A 186 -14.43 -2.29 21.44
#